data_AF-M6AG94-F1
#
_entry.id   AF-M6AG94-F1
#
_cell.length_a   1.000
_cell.length_b   1.000
_cell.length_c   1.000
_cell.angle_alpha   90.00
_cell.angle_beta   90.00
_cell.angle_gamma   90.00
#
_symmetry.space_group_name_H-M   'P 1'
#
loop_
_entity.id
_entity.type
_entity.pdbx_description
1 polymer ?
#
loop_
_entity_poly.entity_id
_entity_poly.type
_entity_poly.pdbx_seq_one_letter_code
_entity_poly.pdbx_strand_id
1 'polypeptide(L)'
;MPDPTSSTKVFLFRLNNWTIEKENALLDKFEAYGLNDYWQGYNPPGHPTAVRGLYFVPDIQELKTQVERLVSESITLNMSILGTYDLFDNPFSNIEKNKDPVPPPDIEKNKDPVPIAYIILAILILLLILGVLK
;
A
#
# COMPACT_ATOMS: atom_id res chain seq x y z
N MET A 1 -6.55 -13.72 -35.83
CA MET A 1 -5.33 -13.53 -35.00
C MET A 1 -5.50 -12.16 -34.35
N PRO A 2 -5.69 -12.05 -33.03
CA PRO A 2 -5.92 -10.75 -32.41
C PRO A 2 -4.63 -9.92 -32.40
N ASP A 3 -4.76 -8.62 -32.62
CA ASP A 3 -3.67 -7.65 -32.77
C ASP A 3 -2.80 -7.53 -31.50
N PRO A 4 -1.46 -7.58 -31.60
CA PRO A 4 -0.54 -7.40 -30.47
C PRO A 4 -0.38 -5.94 -30.02
N THR A 5 -1.25 -5.02 -30.48
CA THR A 5 -1.16 -3.57 -30.26
C THR A 5 -2.39 -2.95 -29.59
N SER A 6 -3.28 -3.75 -29.00
CA SER A 6 -4.13 -3.22 -27.93
C SER A 6 -3.24 -2.94 -26.74
N SER A 7 -2.68 -1.72 -26.67
CA SER A 7 -1.86 -1.28 -25.55
C SER A 7 -2.60 -1.61 -24.25
N THR A 8 -2.08 -2.54 -23.45
CA THR A 8 -2.71 -2.98 -22.20
C THR A 8 -2.48 -1.92 -21.12
N LYS A 9 -2.90 -0.70 -21.45
CA LYS A 9 -2.84 0.45 -20.60
C LYS A 9 -3.91 0.31 -19.54
N VAL A 10 -3.51 0.56 -18.33
CA VAL A 10 -4.36 0.54 -17.16
C VAL A 10 -4.22 1.85 -16.42
N PHE A 11 -5.32 2.27 -15.81
CA PHE A 11 -5.36 3.40 -14.94
C PHE A 11 -5.16 2.94 -13.50
N LEU A 12 -4.02 3.31 -12.93
CA LEU A 12 -3.53 2.86 -11.64
C LEU A 12 -3.85 3.88 -10.55
N PHE A 13 -4.33 3.39 -9.42
CA PHE A 13 -4.64 4.18 -8.26
C PHE A 13 -4.33 3.41 -6.96
N ARG A 14 -4.18 4.17 -5.88
CA ARG A 14 -3.74 3.68 -4.59
C ARG A 14 -4.72 4.06 -3.50
N LEU A 15 -5.01 3.11 -2.62
CA LEU A 15 -5.58 3.33 -1.31
C LEU A 15 -4.45 3.57 -0.31
N ASN A 16 -4.26 4.82 0.10
CA ASN A 16 -3.19 5.19 1.03
C ASN A 16 -3.53 4.73 2.45
N ASN A 17 -2.51 4.34 3.22
CA ASN A 17 -2.67 3.80 4.56
C ASN A 17 -3.73 2.68 4.57
N TRP A 18 -3.50 1.69 3.71
CA TRP A 18 -4.38 0.54 3.50
C TRP A 18 -4.67 -0.15 4.85
N THR A 19 -5.96 -0.41 5.10
CA THR A 19 -6.45 -1.28 6.17
C THR A 19 -7.57 -2.14 5.61
N ILE A 20 -7.87 -3.26 6.27
CA ILE A 20 -8.95 -4.17 5.86
C ILE A 20 -10.30 -3.45 5.87
N GLU A 21 -10.57 -2.56 6.86
CA GLU A 21 -11.83 -1.83 6.88
C GLU A 21 -11.98 -0.87 5.71
N LYS A 22 -10.89 -0.19 5.33
CA LYS A 22 -10.90 0.73 4.18
C LYS A 22 -10.99 0.00 2.85
N GLU A 23 -10.38 -1.17 2.73
CA GLU A 23 -10.51 -2.00 1.53
C GLU A 23 -11.95 -2.46 1.37
N ASN A 24 -12.59 -2.97 2.42
CA ASN A 24 -14.01 -3.35 2.35
C ASN A 24 -14.89 -2.15 1.95
N ALA A 25 -14.67 -0.99 2.57
CA ALA A 25 -15.38 0.23 2.20
C ALA A 25 -15.12 0.68 0.76
N LEU A 26 -13.93 0.42 0.22
CA LEU A 26 -13.59 0.67 -1.18
C LEU A 26 -14.31 -0.30 -2.12
N LEU A 27 -14.41 -1.58 -1.76
CA LEU A 27 -15.13 -2.59 -2.53
C LEU A 27 -16.62 -2.27 -2.65
N ASP A 28 -17.26 -1.85 -1.55
CA ASP A 28 -18.65 -1.39 -1.55
C ASP A 28 -18.83 -0.19 -2.50
N LYS A 29 -17.82 0.68 -2.59
CA LYS A 29 -17.83 1.80 -3.51
C LYS A 29 -17.60 1.36 -4.95
N PHE A 30 -16.76 0.37 -5.22
CA PHE A 30 -16.61 -0.13 -6.60
C PHE A 30 -17.94 -0.65 -7.16
N GLU A 31 -18.76 -1.29 -6.34
CA GLU A 31 -20.12 -1.66 -6.74
C GLU A 31 -20.99 -0.44 -7.06
N ALA A 32 -21.01 0.56 -6.16
CA ALA A 32 -21.81 1.77 -6.35
C ALA A 32 -21.42 2.61 -7.59
N TYR A 33 -20.16 2.55 -8.01
CA TYR A 33 -19.64 3.30 -9.17
C TYR A 33 -19.54 2.44 -10.44
N GLY A 34 -20.04 1.19 -10.42
CA GLY A 34 -20.03 0.30 -11.58
C GLY A 34 -18.63 -0.17 -11.99
N LEU A 35 -17.69 -0.17 -11.04
CA LEU A 35 -16.29 -0.59 -11.26
C LEU A 35 -16.05 -2.06 -10.92
N ASN A 36 -17.01 -2.75 -10.27
CA ASN A 36 -16.83 -4.08 -9.68
C ASN A 36 -16.28 -5.16 -10.65
N ASP A 37 -16.70 -5.11 -11.92
CA ASP A 37 -16.27 -6.09 -12.93
C ASP A 37 -14.95 -5.71 -13.64
N TYR A 38 -14.43 -4.51 -13.36
CA TYR A 38 -13.32 -3.93 -14.11
C TYR A 38 -12.07 -3.67 -13.26
N TRP A 39 -12.22 -3.62 -11.94
CA TRP A 39 -11.08 -3.40 -11.05
C TRP A 39 -10.31 -4.70 -10.82
N GLN A 40 -9.00 -4.57 -10.66
CA GLN A 40 -8.14 -5.66 -10.20
C GLN A 40 -7.12 -5.12 -9.21
N GLY A 41 -6.82 -5.91 -8.18
CA GLY A 41 -5.69 -5.65 -7.30
C GLY A 41 -4.37 -5.86 -8.02
N TYR A 42 -3.43 -4.94 -7.85
CA TYR A 42 -2.09 -5.06 -8.45
C TYR A 42 -1.05 -5.36 -7.38
N ASN A 43 -0.35 -6.47 -7.55
CA ASN A 43 0.82 -6.81 -6.75
C ASN A 43 2.08 -6.64 -7.61
N PRO A 44 2.91 -5.61 -7.37
CA PRO A 44 4.08 -5.37 -8.19
C PRO A 44 5.11 -6.50 -8.08
N PRO A 45 5.66 -6.97 -9.21
CA PRO A 45 6.68 -8.03 -9.22
C PRO A 45 7.99 -7.52 -8.60
N GLY A 46 8.63 -8.35 -7.77
CA GLY A 46 9.93 -8.02 -7.15
C GLY A 46 9.83 -7.20 -5.85
N HIS A 47 8.63 -6.79 -5.45
CA HIS A 47 8.40 -6.22 -4.13
C HIS A 47 7.96 -7.35 -3.17
N PRO A 48 8.39 -7.33 -1.90
CA PRO A 48 7.80 -8.22 -0.91
C PRO A 48 6.28 -7.99 -0.90
N THR A 49 5.54 -9.05 -0.60
CA THR A 49 4.09 -9.30 -0.61
C THR A 49 3.14 -8.23 0.00
N ALA A 50 3.59 -6.99 0.18
CA ALA A 50 3.07 -5.99 1.11
C ALA A 50 2.79 -4.61 0.47
N VAL A 51 2.94 -4.39 -0.84
CA VAL A 51 2.35 -3.18 -1.46
C VAL A 51 0.87 -3.44 -1.70
N ARG A 52 0.12 -3.51 -0.60
CA ARG A 52 -1.34 -3.61 -0.61
C ARG A 52 -1.99 -2.26 -0.88
N GLY A 53 -3.24 -2.29 -1.31
CA GLY A 53 -3.99 -1.09 -1.62
C GLY A 53 -3.64 -0.48 -2.97
N LEU A 54 -3.14 -1.27 -3.92
CA LEU A 54 -2.96 -0.84 -5.29
C LEU A 54 -3.98 -1.53 -6.19
N TYR A 55 -4.67 -0.73 -7.00
CA TYR A 55 -5.73 -1.20 -7.86
C TYR A 55 -5.62 -0.55 -9.23
N PHE A 56 -6.13 -1.23 -10.23
CA PHE A 56 -6.22 -0.69 -11.58
C PHE A 56 -7.53 -1.04 -12.25
N VAL A 57 -7.89 -0.22 -13.22
CA VAL A 57 -8.94 -0.48 -14.20
C VAL A 57 -8.35 -0.33 -15.61
N PRO A 58 -8.95 -0.93 -16.65
CA PRO A 58 -8.57 -0.62 -18.04
C PRO A 58 -8.56 0.90 -18.29
N ASP A 59 -7.61 1.40 -19.09
CA ASP A 59 -7.50 2.82 -19.47
C ASP A 59 -8.60 3.24 -20.48
N ILE A 60 -9.86 3.10 -20.03
CA ILE A 60 -11.07 3.48 -20.77
C ILE A 60 -11.61 4.74 -20.11
N GLN A 61 -11.93 5.76 -20.91
CA GLN A 61 -12.32 7.08 -20.41
C GLN A 61 -13.47 7.03 -19.39
N GLU A 62 -14.47 6.18 -19.61
CA GLU A 62 -15.60 6.00 -18.70
C GLU A 62 -15.14 5.49 -17.33
N LEU A 63 -14.31 4.45 -17.29
CA LEU A 63 -13.78 3.87 -16.05
C LEU A 63 -12.88 4.85 -15.30
N LYS A 64 -12.03 5.59 -16.02
CA LYS A 64 -11.18 6.64 -15.44
C LYS A 64 -12.01 7.71 -14.75
N THR A 65 -13.07 8.17 -15.43
CA THR A 65 -13.98 9.19 -14.89
C THR A 65 -14.65 8.70 -13.61
N GLN A 66 -15.06 7.42 -13.57
CA GLN A 66 -15.63 6.84 -12.36
C GLN A 66 -14.61 6.73 -11.22
N VAL A 67 -13.37 6.34 -11.50
CA VAL A 67 -12.30 6.31 -10.50
C VAL A 67 -11.98 7.72 -9.99
N GLU A 68 -11.87 8.72 -10.87
CA GLU A 68 -11.65 10.12 -10.48
C GLU A 68 -12.78 10.66 -9.60
N ARG A 69 -14.02 10.30 -9.94
CA ARG A 69 -15.19 10.62 -9.13
C ARG A 69 -15.13 9.95 -7.76
N LEU A 70 -14.82 8.65 -7.74
CA LEU A 70 -14.66 7.88 -6.51
C LEU A 70 -13.61 8.50 -5.59
N VAL A 71 -12.44 8.87 -6.13
CA VAL A 71 -11.35 9.53 -5.40
C VAL A 71 -11.80 10.90 -4.86
N SER A 72 -12.52 11.67 -5.67
CA SER A 72 -12.99 13.01 -5.28
C SER A 72 -14.10 12.96 -4.21
N GLU A 73 -15.01 11.99 -4.30
CA GLU A 73 -16.16 11.86 -3.40
C GLU A 73 -15.83 11.08 -2.13
N SER A 74 -14.84 10.18 -2.16
CA SER A 74 -14.44 9.33 -1.03
C SER A 74 -13.16 9.81 -0.36
N ILE A 75 -13.15 11.09 0.04
CA ILE A 75 -12.02 11.76 0.71
C ILE A 75 -11.56 10.99 1.96
N THR A 76 -12.50 10.33 2.66
CA THR A 76 -12.25 9.52 3.85
C THR A 76 -11.40 8.28 3.59
N LEU A 77 -11.44 7.72 2.37
CA LEU A 77 -10.65 6.57 1.99
C LEU A 77 -9.17 6.92 1.76
N ASN A 78 -8.84 8.21 1.58
CA ASN A 78 -7.49 8.69 1.29
C ASN A 78 -6.88 7.94 0.09
N MET A 79 -7.40 8.21 -1.11
CA MET A 79 -6.94 7.58 -2.34
C MET A 79 -6.10 8.54 -3.19
N SER A 80 -5.13 7.99 -3.92
CA SER A 80 -4.26 8.73 -4.83
C SER A 80 -4.30 8.11 -6.23
N ILE A 81 -4.44 8.94 -7.25
CA ILE A 81 -4.30 8.53 -8.64
C ILE A 81 -2.82 8.54 -9.00
N LEU A 82 -2.32 7.42 -9.53
CA LEU A 82 -0.94 7.31 -9.98
C LEU A 82 -0.83 7.61 -11.48
N GLY A 83 -1.87 7.29 -12.24
CA GLY A 83 -1.98 7.63 -13.66
C GLY A 83 -2.12 6.40 -14.56
N THR A 84 -1.91 6.59 -15.85
CA THR A 84 -2.01 5.52 -16.84
C THR A 84 -0.64 4.87 -17.04
N TYR A 85 -0.59 3.54 -16.99
CA TYR A 85 0.62 2.73 -17.18
C TYR A 85 0.35 1.56 -18.10
N ASP A 86 1.38 1.05 -18.77
CA ASP A 86 1.29 -0.23 -19.48
C ASP A 86 1.47 -1.37 -18.46
N LEU A 87 0.61 -2.41 -18.48
CA LEU A 87 0.72 -3.54 -17.55
C LEU A 87 2.07 -4.26 -17.62
N PHE A 88 2.73 -4.21 -18.78
CA PHE A 88 4.02 -4.87 -18.99
C PHE A 88 5.23 -3.97 -18.71
N ASP A 89 5.01 -2.66 -18.53
CA ASP A 89 6.04 -1.71 -18.15
C ASP A 89 5.94 -1.43 -16.65
N ASN A 90 6.95 -1.81 -15.87
CA ASN A 90 6.87 -1.79 -14.41
C ASN A 90 6.60 -0.36 -13.89
N PRO A 91 5.38 -0.04 -13.39
CA PRO A 91 5.02 1.32 -13.02
C PRO A 91 5.80 1.80 -11.78
N PHE A 92 6.40 0.87 -11.04
CA PHE A 92 7.04 1.13 -9.75
C PHE A 92 8.43 1.75 -9.80
N SER A 93 9.13 1.70 -10.94
CA SER A 93 10.42 2.40 -11.11
C SER A 93 10.27 3.92 -10.84
N ASN A 94 9.07 4.47 -11.07
CA ASN A 94 8.77 5.88 -10.85
C ASN A 94 7.99 6.16 -9.55
N ILE A 95 7.29 5.17 -8.97
CA ILE A 95 6.49 5.32 -7.75
C ILE A 95 7.39 5.38 -6.50
N GLU A 96 8.51 4.64 -6.48
CA GLU A 96 9.47 4.68 -5.35
C GLU A 96 10.11 6.06 -5.13
N LYS A 97 10.11 6.94 -6.14
CA LYS A 97 10.67 8.30 -6.03
C LYS A 97 9.78 9.29 -5.29
N ASN A 98 8.47 9.05 -5.20
CA ASN A 98 7.53 9.95 -4.52
C ASN A 98 6.89 9.24 -3.32
N LYS A 99 7.61 9.30 -2.19
CA LYS A 99 7.11 9.26 -0.81
C LYS A 99 5.71 8.62 -0.60
N ASP A 100 5.73 7.36 -0.21
CA ASP A 100 5.20 6.96 1.10
C ASP A 100 6.23 6.03 1.73
N PRO A 101 6.50 6.10 3.06
CA PRO A 101 7.26 5.06 3.72
C PRO A 101 6.50 3.75 3.53
N VAL A 102 7.13 2.80 2.84
CA VAL A 102 6.71 1.40 2.85
C VAL A 102 6.50 1.00 4.31
N PRO A 103 5.29 0.56 4.74
CA PRO A 103 5.20 -0.14 6.00
C PRO A 103 6.14 -1.34 5.85
N PRO A 104 7.11 -1.53 6.76
CA PRO A 104 8.07 -2.61 6.62
C PRO A 104 7.29 -3.92 6.42
N PRO A 105 7.74 -4.81 5.51
CA PRO A 105 7.12 -6.11 5.34
C PRO A 105 7.05 -6.78 6.71
N ASP A 106 5.91 -7.43 6.98
CA ASP A 106 5.59 -8.15 8.20
C ASP A 106 6.50 -9.39 8.38
N ILE A 107 7.81 -9.17 8.45
CA ILE A 107 8.80 -10.08 8.98
C ILE A 107 9.31 -9.43 10.26
N GLU A 108 8.70 -9.85 11.37
CA GLU A 108 9.29 -9.90 12.70
C GLU A 108 10.45 -8.94 12.98
N LYS A 109 10.13 -7.71 13.38
CA LYS A 109 10.94 -7.01 14.38
C LYS A 109 10.01 -6.38 15.41
N ASN A 110 9.53 -7.21 16.33
CA ASN A 110 9.33 -6.78 17.71
C ASN A 110 10.69 -6.34 18.27
N LYS A 111 11.10 -5.13 17.89
CA LYS A 111 12.10 -4.33 18.57
C LYS A 111 11.57 -2.92 18.55
N ASP A 112 10.53 -2.69 19.34
CA ASP A 112 10.48 -1.42 20.06
C ASP A 112 11.91 -1.16 20.56
N PRO A 113 12.50 0.02 20.27
CA PRO A 113 13.73 0.37 20.93
C PRO A 113 13.40 0.46 22.41
N VAL A 114 13.59 -0.65 23.13
CA VAL A 114 13.51 -0.68 24.59
C VAL A 114 14.40 0.48 25.01
N PRO A 115 13.83 1.53 25.63
CA PRO A 115 14.59 2.74 25.88
C PRO A 115 15.86 2.34 26.62
N ILE A 116 17.02 2.80 26.15
CA ILE A 116 18.33 2.40 26.71
C ILE A 116 18.33 2.54 28.25
N ALA A 117 17.53 3.47 28.78
CA ALA A 117 17.20 3.61 30.20
C ALA A 117 16.78 2.31 30.90
N TYR A 118 15.92 1.47 30.30
CA TYR A 118 15.48 0.21 30.89
C TYR A 118 16.56 -0.87 30.87
N ILE A 119 17.42 -0.88 29.84
CA ILE A 119 18.56 -1.80 29.77
C ILE A 119 19.57 -1.44 30.86
N ILE A 120 19.87 -0.15 31.02
CA ILE A 120 20.74 0.36 32.09
C ILE A 120 20.15 0.02 33.46
N LEU A 121 18.83 0.21 33.65
CA LEU A 121 18.15 -0.08 34.91
C LEU A 121 18.20 -1.58 35.25
N ALA A 122 18.00 -2.47 34.26
CA ALA A 122 18.08 -3.90 34.46
C ALA A 122 19.50 -4.35 34.85
N ILE A 123 20.54 -3.77 34.24
CA ILE A 123 21.95 -4.02 34.60
C ILE A 123 22.23 -3.52 36.02
N LEU A 124 21.72 -2.34 36.40
CA LEU A 124 21.88 -1.79 37.74
C LEU A 124 21.28 -2.71 38.80
N ILE A 125 20.07 -3.22 38.58
CA ILE A 125 19.38 -4.14 39.47
C ILE A 125 20.17 -5.46 39.58
N LEU A 126 20.66 -5.99 38.46
CA LEU A 126 21.44 -7.21 38.43
C LEU A 126 22.74 -7.09 39.25
N LEU A 127 23.46 -5.97 39.12
CA LEU A 127 24.66 -5.68 39.92
C LEU A 127 24.35 -5.56 41.42
N LEU A 128 23.18 -5.03 41.76
CA LEU A 128 22.70 -4.90 43.15
C LEU A 128 22.40 -6.27 43.77
N ILE A 129 21.80 -7.20 43.00
CA ILE A 129 21.48 -8.56 43.45
C ILE A 129 22.75 -9.42 43.57
N LEU A 130 23.71 -9.26 42.66
CA LEU A 130 24.99 -9.99 42.68
C LEU A 130 25.93 -9.53 43.82
N GLY A 131 25.53 -8.52 44.61
CA GLY A 131 26.30 -8.10 45.79
C GLY A 131 27.69 -7.54 45.46
N VAL A 132 27.86 -6.99 44.25
CA VAL A 132 29.15 -6.46 43.77
C VAL A 132 29.52 -5.13 44.47
N LEU A 133 28.55 -4.45 45.10
CA LEU A 133 28.81 -3.36 46.05
C LEU A 133 29.04 -3.92 47.47
N LYS A 134 30.10 -4.69 47.66
CA LYS A 134 30.62 -5.02 48.97
C LYS A 134 32.07 -4.57 49.09
#